data_AF-A0A961G6L9-F1
#
_entry.id   AF-A0A961G6L9-F1
#
_cell.length_a   1.000
_cell.length_b   1.000
_cell.length_c   1.000
_cell.angle_alpha   90.00
_cell.angle_beta   90.00
_cell.angle_gamma   90.00
#
_symmetry.space_group_name_H-M   'P 1'
#
loop_
_entity.id
_entity.type
_entity.pdbx_description
1 polymer ?
#
loop_
_entity_poly.entity_id
_entity_poly.type
_entity_poly.pdbx_seq_one_letter_code
_entity_poly.pdbx_strand_id
1 'polypeptide(L)' 'GAYLKGLDVRLAHETGMPIVTADRPLHSVVLGSGACLEEFDVLHVVLQSSGRA' A
#
# COMPACT_ATOMS: atom_id res chain seq x y z
N GLY A 1 1.76 1.90 -12.31
CA GLY A 1 2.98 1.08 -12.27
C GLY A 1 2.68 -0.39 -12.22
N ALA A 2 1.93 -0.86 -11.21
CA ALA A 2 1.72 -2.28 -10.91
C ALA A 2 1.19 -3.16 -12.07
N TYR A 3 0.47 -2.61 -13.05
CA TYR A 3 -0.02 -3.37 -14.22
C TYR A 3 1.01 -3.60 -15.33
N LEU A 4 2.26 -3.20 -15.12
CA LEU A 4 3.32 -3.52 -16.07
C LEU A 4 3.47 -5.04 -16.15
N LYS A 5 3.38 -5.59 -17.37
CA LYS A 5 3.42 -7.04 -17.60
C LYS A 5 4.70 -7.64 -17.02
N GLY A 6 4.54 -8.66 -16.16
CA GLY A 6 5.63 -9.43 -15.57
C GLY A 6 6.41 -8.72 -14.45
N LEU A 7 5.93 -7.56 -13.98
CA LEU A 7 6.57 -6.84 -12.87
C LEU A 7 6.57 -7.66 -11.58
N ASP A 8 5.44 -8.30 -11.27
CA ASP A 8 5.27 -9.23 -10.16
C ASP A 8 6.23 -10.43 -10.24
N VAL A 9 6.33 -11.05 -11.41
CA VAL A 9 7.23 -12.20 -11.65
C VAL A 9 8.69 -11.79 -11.45
N ARG A 10 9.09 -10.63 -12.00
CA ARG A 10 10.46 -10.13 -11.88
C ARG A 10 10.84 -9.86 -10.43
N LEU A 11 9.96 -9.19 -9.68
CA LEU A 11 10.18 -8.91 -8.26
C LEU A 11 10.24 -10.21 -7.43
N ALA A 12 9.35 -11.17 -7.70
CA ALA A 12 9.36 -12.46 -7.03
C ALA A 12 10.69 -13.21 -7.26
N HIS A 13 11.18 -13.22 -8.50
CA HIS A 13 12.44 -13.87 -8.86
C HIS A 13 13.65 -13.23 -8.17
N GLU A 14 13.71 -11.89 -8.10
CA GLU A 14 14.85 -11.18 -7.50
C GLU A 14 14.84 -11.23 -5.98
N THR A 15 13.66 -11.17 -5.35
CA THR A 15 13.54 -11.07 -3.90
C THR A 15 13.37 -12.42 -3.22
N GLY A 16 12.92 -13.45 -3.95
CA GLY A 16 12.51 -14.73 -3.37
C GLY A 16 11.24 -14.64 -2.51
N MET A 17 10.53 -13.51 -2.55
CA MET A 17 9.36 -13.25 -1.71
C MET A 17 8.06 -13.30 -2.53
N PRO A 18 6.92 -13.69 -1.92
CA PRO A 18 5.61 -13.59 -2.56
C PRO A 18 5.26 -12.14 -2.87
N ILE A 19 4.82 -11.88 -4.11
CA ILE A 19 4.37 -10.56 -4.53
C ILE A 19 2.85 -10.57 -4.66
N VAL A 20 2.19 -9.65 -3.97
CA VAL A 20 0.74 -9.48 -4.02
C VAL A 20 0.45 -8.12 -4.65
N THR A 21 -0.28 -8.15 -5.76
CA THR A 21 -0.77 -6.92 -6.40
C THR A 21 -2.08 -6.52 -5.74
N ALA A 22 -2.23 -5.25 -5.37
CA ALA A 22 -3.48 -4.74 -4.83
C ALA A 22 -4.65 -4.94 -5.83
N ASP A 23 -5.87 -5.15 -5.33
CA ASP A 23 -7.04 -5.37 -6.20
C ASP A 23 -7.33 -4.18 -7.13
N ARG A 24 -7.06 -2.96 -6.67
CA ARG A 24 -7.28 -1.71 -7.41
C ARG A 24 -6.06 -0.78 -7.39
N PRO A 25 -4.91 -1.17 -7.98
CA PRO A 25 -3.64 -0.46 -7.82
C PRO A 25 -3.66 1.01 -8.26
N LEU A 26 -4.48 1.35 -9.26
CA LEU A 26 -4.62 2.73 -9.74
C LEU A 26 -5.43 3.61 -8.79
N HIS A 27 -6.30 3.02 -7.97
CA HIS A 27 -7.14 3.73 -7.01
C HIS A 27 -6.67 3.58 -5.56
N SER A 28 -5.71 2.68 -5.27
CA SER A 28 -5.26 2.36 -3.92
C SER A 28 -4.91 3.59 -3.10
N VAL A 29 -4.29 4.61 -3.71
CA VAL A 29 -3.92 5.86 -3.03
C VAL A 29 -5.16 6.67 -2.65
N VAL A 30 -6.03 7.02 -3.61
CA VAL A 30 -7.21 7.85 -3.33
C VAL A 30 -8.16 7.16 -2.34
N LEU A 31 -8.31 5.84 -2.44
CA LEU A 31 -9.14 5.07 -1.52
C LEU A 31 -8.56 5.07 -0.09
N GLY A 32 -7.26 4.83 0.04
CA GLY A 32 -6.58 4.91 1.34
C GLY A 32 -6.67 6.31 1.93
N SER A 33 -6.40 7.34 1.15
CA SER A 33 -6.52 8.73 1.60
C SER A 33 -7.94 9.11 2.04
N GLY A 34 -8.97 8.66 1.31
CA GLY A 34 -10.36 8.86 1.71
C GLY A 34 -10.70 8.15 3.02
N ALA A 35 -10.35 6.86 3.13
CA ALA A 35 -10.57 6.08 4.35
C ALA A 35 -9.87 6.68 5.58
N CYS A 36 -8.67 7.24 5.43
CA CYS A 36 -7.96 7.94 6.50
C CYS A 36 -8.72 9.17 7.04
N LEU A 37 -9.49 9.86 6.19
CA LEU A 37 -10.30 11.01 6.61
C LEU A 37 -11.61 10.55 7.27
N GLU A 38 -12.18 9.44 6.82
CA GLU A 38 -13.40 8.86 7.39
C GLU A 38 -13.15 8.22 8.77
N GLU A 39 -11.98 7.59 8.97
CA GLU A 39 -11.57 6.94 10.22
C GLU A 39 -10.45 7.70 10.97
N PHE A 40 -10.54 9.03 10.99
CA PHE A 40 -9.46 9.89 11.49
C PHE A 40 -9.04 9.58 12.94
N ASP A 41 -10.00 9.29 13.83
CA ASP A 41 -9.73 9.01 15.25
C ASP A 41 -8.95 7.70 15.47
N VAL A 42 -9.21 6.69 14.64
CA VAL A 42 -8.48 5.41 14.67
C VAL A 42 -7.07 5.59 14.12
N LEU A 43 -6.94 6.34 13.02
CA LEU A 43 -5.65 6.57 12.38
C LEU A 43 -4.74 7.47 13.20
N HIS A 44 -5.29 8.37 14.02
CA HIS A 44 -4.52 9.29 14.86
C HIS A 44 -3.56 8.56 15.81
N VAL A 45 -3.95 7.38 16.32
CA VAL A 45 -3.10 6.52 17.17
C VAL A 45 -1.88 5.99 16.41
N VAL A 46 -2.04 5.63 15.13
CA VAL A 46 -0.96 5.11 14.28
C VAL A 46 -0.06 6.25 13.77
N LEU A 47 -0.62 7.41 13.45
CA LEU A 47 0.13 8.58 13.01
C LEU A 47 1.04 9.13 14.12
N GLN A 48 0.60 9.08 15.39
CA GLN A 48 1.41 9.50 16.54
C GLN A 48 2.61 8.57 16.81
N SER A 49 2.52 7.28 16.46
CA SER A 49 3.62 6.34 16.68
C SER A 49 4.75 6.45 15.65
N SER A 50 4.44 6.94 14.43
CA SER A 50 5.43 7.13 13.36
C SER A 50 6.27 8.41 13.48
N GLY A 51 5.95 9.30 14.44
CA GLY A 51 6.69 10.54 14.71
C GLY A 51 7.88 10.39 15.66
N ARG A 52 8.23 9.17 16.09
CA ARG A 52 9.40 8.89 16.93
C ARG A 52 10.27 7.81 16.28
N ALA A 53 11.19 8.24 15.43
CA ALA A 53 12.43 7.56 15.10
C ALA A 53 13.56 8.59 15.23
#